data_AF-A0A960ARY3-F1
#
_entry.id   AF-A0A960ARY3-F1
#
_cell.length_a   1.000
_cell.length_b   1.000
_cell.length_c   1.000
_cell.angle_alpha   90.00
_cell.angle_beta   90.00
_cell.angle_gamma   90.00
#
_symmetry.space_group_name_H-M   'P 1'
#
loop_
_entity.id
_entity.type
_entity.pdbx_description
1 polymer ?
#
loop_
_entity_poly.entity_id
_entity_poly.type
_entity_poly.pdbx_seq_one_letter_code
_entity_poly.pdbx_strand_id
1 'polypeptide(L)' 'MEILILALPLLVLVGMWFLMVRPVRQRQREAQAAQMAVHVGANIMTTAGIYGTVAWMDEEAIGLEVSE' A
#
# COMPACT_ATOMS: atom_id res chain seq x y z
N MET A 1 -18.23 21.39 -34.54
CA MET A 1 -18.23 22.18 -33.28
C MET A 1 -18.92 21.43 -32.15
N GLU A 2 -20.08 20.82 -32.39
CA GLU A 2 -20.86 20.10 -31.36
C GLU A 2 -20.16 18.85 -30.79
N ILE A 3 -19.50 18.05 -31.64
CA ILE A 3 -18.74 16.87 -31.20
C ILE A 3 -17.60 17.25 -30.23
N LEU A 4 -16.95 18.41 -30.44
CA LEU A 4 -15.87 18.88 -29.58
C LEU A 4 -16.37 19.25 -28.19
N ILE A 5 -17.58 19.84 -28.10
CA ILE A 5 -18.21 20.23 -26.84
C ILE A 5 -18.60 19.00 -26.02
N LEU A 6 -19.05 17.91 -26.67
CA LEU A 6 -19.37 16.64 -26.03
C LEU A 6 -18.12 15.81 -25.66
N ALA A 7 -17.04 15.91 -26.45
CA ALA A 7 -15.80 15.17 -26.21
C ALA A 7 -14.96 15.76 -25.06
N LEU A 8 -14.99 17.07 -24.86
CA LEU A 8 -14.23 17.75 -23.81
C LEU A 8 -14.51 17.22 -22.39
N PRO A 9 -15.76 17.09 -21.91
CA PRO A 9 -16.04 16.56 -20.58
C PRO A 9 -15.64 15.07 -20.46
N LEU A 10 -15.78 14.28 -21.52
CA LEU A 10 -15.34 12.88 -21.54
C LEU A 10 -13.82 12.75 -21.38
N LEU A 11 -13.05 13.60 -22.07
CA LEU A 11 -11.59 13.65 -21.93
C LEU A 11 -11.17 14.05 -20.52
N VAL A 12 -11.86 15.01 -19.90
CA VAL A 12 -11.59 15.42 -18.51
C VAL A 12 -11.88 14.27 -17.54
N LEU A 13 -12.99 13.54 -17.71
CA LEU A 13 -13.32 12.38 -16.88
C LEU A 13 -12.30 11.27 -16.99
N VAL A 14 -11.87 10.92 -18.22
CA VAL A 14 -10.84 9.91 -18.44
C VAL A 14 -9.50 10.34 -17.85
N GLY A 15 -9.13 11.62 -18.00
CA GLY A 15 -7.92 12.18 -17.40
C GLY A 15 -7.96 12.13 -15.87
N MET A 16 -9.07 12.54 -15.26
CA MET A 16 -9.28 12.50 -13.81
C MET A 16 -9.24 11.06 -13.27
N TRP A 17 -9.92 10.13 -13.96
CA TRP A 17 -9.92 8.71 -13.61
C TRP A 17 -8.51 8.12 -13.67
N PHE A 18 -7.73 8.43 -14.71
CA PHE A 18 -6.35 7.98 -14.83
C PHE A 18 -5.46 8.53 -13.71
N LEU A 19 -5.60 9.82 -13.38
CA LEU A 19 -4.86 10.47 -12.30
C LEU A 19 -5.19 9.91 -10.93
N MET A 20 -6.42 9.43 -10.69
CA MET A 20 -6.82 8.88 -9.40
C MET A 20 -6.54 7.37 -9.28
N VAL A 21 -6.80 6.58 -10.32
CA VAL A 21 -6.63 5.11 -10.26
C VAL A 21 -5.17 4.69 -10.16
N ARG A 22 -4.26 5.38 -10.85
CA ARG A 22 -2.82 5.07 -10.81
C ARG A 22 -2.22 5.16 -9.39
N PRO A 23 -2.35 6.27 -8.65
CA PRO A 23 -1.79 6.37 -7.30
C PRO A 23 -2.48 5.45 -6.30
N VAL A 24 -3.79 5.21 -6.44
CA VAL A 24 -4.53 4.29 -5.56
C VAL A 24 -4.01 2.86 -5.71
N ARG A 25 -3.80 2.39 -6.95
CA ARG A 25 -3.22 1.06 -7.21
C ARG A 25 -1.78 0.95 -6.72
N GLN A 26 -0.99 2.02 -6.83
CA GLN A 26 0.39 2.03 -6.36
C GLN A 26 0.47 1.88 -4.83
N ARG A 27 -0.31 2.67 -4.07
CA ARG A 27 -0.34 2.57 -2.60
C ARG A 27 -0.79 1.19 -2.12
N GLN A 28 -1.77 0.58 -2.77
CA GLN A 28 -2.20 -0.78 -2.44
C GLN A 28 -1.09 -1.81 -2.66
N ARG A 29 -0.34 -1.69 -3.76
CA ARG A 29 0.80 -2.58 -4.04
C ARG A 29 1.93 -2.39 -3.04
N GLU A 30 2.23 -1.16 -2.68
CA GLU A 30 3.26 -0.85 -1.68
C GLU A 30 2.88 -1.40 -0.31
N ALA A 31 1.61 -1.27 0.10
CA ALA A 31 1.11 -1.86 1.34
C ALA A 31 1.17 -3.40 1.33
N GLN A 32 0.77 -4.04 0.23
CA GLN A 32 0.89 -5.49 0.07
C GLN A 32 2.35 -5.95 0.07
N ALA A 33 3.24 -5.22 -0.62
CA ALA A 33 4.67 -5.54 -0.64
C ALA A 33 5.30 -5.39 0.75
N ALA A 34 4.93 -4.37 1.52
CA ALA A 34 5.38 -4.20 2.89
C ALA A 34 4.90 -5.34 3.80
N GLN A 35 3.67 -5.82 3.62
CA GLN A 35 3.16 -7.00 4.35
C GLN A 35 3.89 -8.28 3.96
N MET A 36 4.17 -8.48 2.67
CA MET A 36 4.95 -9.63 2.18
C MET A 36 6.43 -9.57 2.59
N ALA A 37 6.94 -8.37 2.86
CA ALA A 37 8.30 -8.18 3.36
C ALA A 37 8.45 -8.56 4.84
N VAL A 38 7.37 -8.85 5.57
CA VAL A 38 7.44 -9.35 6.95
C VAL A 38 7.82 -10.84 6.92
N HIS A 39 9.03 -11.13 7.36
CA HIS A 39 9.58 -12.47 7.50
C HIS A 39 10.44 -12.53 8.76
N VAL A 40 10.79 -13.73 9.22
CA VAL A 40 11.71 -13.92 10.36
C VAL A 40 13.03 -13.20 10.08
N GLY A 41 13.48 -12.37 11.02
CA GLY A 41 14.63 -11.48 10.89
C GLY A 41 14.30 -10.06 10.41
N ALA A 42 13.05 -9.77 10.03
CA ALA A 42 12.66 -8.41 9.62
C ALA A 42 12.53 -7.46 10.82
N ASN A 43 13.09 -6.25 10.69
CA ASN A 43 12.88 -5.16 11.63
C ASN A 43 11.56 -4.45 11.33
N ILE A 44 10.67 -4.40 12.32
CA ILE A 44 9.35 -3.78 12.19
C ILE A 44 9.05 -2.85 13.36
N MET A 45 8.13 -1.91 13.14
CA MET A 45 7.47 -1.15 14.19
C MET A 45 6.00 -1.59 14.24
N THR A 46 5.52 -1.96 15.43
CA THR A 46 4.11 -2.27 15.63
C THR A 46 3.28 -0.99 15.62
N THR A 47 1.96 -1.11 15.41
CA THR A 47 1.02 0.03 15.50
C THR A 47 0.97 0.67 16.88
N ALA A 48 1.40 -0.03 17.94
CA ALA A 48 1.54 0.51 19.29
C ALA A 48 2.86 1.27 19.52
N GLY A 49 3.74 1.34 18.51
CA GLY A 49 5.02 2.06 18.59
C GLY A 49 6.20 1.24 19.13
N ILE A 50 6.06 -0.09 19.22
CA ILE A 50 7.15 -0.98 19.66
C ILE A 50 8.02 -1.34 18.47
N TYR A 51 9.33 -1.16 18.60
CA TYR A 51 10.32 -1.60 17.63
C TYR A 51 10.86 -2.98 18.00
N GLY A 52 11.01 -3.85 17.01
CA GLY A 52 11.58 -5.17 17.25
C GLY A 52 11.86 -5.94 15.97
N THR A 53 12.52 -7.08 16.14
CA THR A 53 12.83 -8.02 15.07
C THR A 53 11.89 -9.22 15.14
N VAL A 54 11.38 -9.70 14.01
CA VAL A 54 10.57 -10.92 13.96
C VAL A 54 11.44 -12.13 14.31
N ALA A 55 11.17 -12.78 15.45
CA ALA A 55 11.93 -13.94 15.91
C ALA A 55 11.38 -15.26 15.35
N TRP A 56 10.05 -15.39 15.26
CA TRP A 56 9.36 -16.53 14.66
C TRP A 56 7.96 -16.12 14.21
N MET A 57 7.39 -16.88 13.27
CA MET A 57 6.02 -16.69 12.77
C MET A 57 5.33 -18.04 12.70
N ASP A 58 4.09 -18.09 13.19
CA ASP A 58 3.16 -19.21 13.05
C ASP A 58 1.83 -18.69 12.48
N GLU A 59 0.87 -19.57 12.20
CA GLU A 59 -0.42 -19.20 11.59
C GLU A 59 -1.26 -18.29 12.49
N GLU A 60 -1.17 -18.46 13.81
CA GLU A 60 -1.95 -17.69 14.79
C GLU A 60 -1.21 -16.49 15.37
N ALA A 61 0.12 -16.50 15.38
CA ALA A 61 0.90 -15.52 16.12
C ALA A 61 2.28 -15.23 15.52
N ILE A 62 2.79 -14.04 15.83
CA ILE A 62 4.14 -13.60 15.47
C ILE A 62 4.90 -13.30 16.76
N GLY A 63 6.05 -13.94 16.95
CA GLY A 63 6.99 -13.66 18.03
C GLY A 63 7.93 -12.51 17.66
N LEU A 64 8.05 -11.51 18.53
CA LEU A 64 8.92 -10.35 18.34
C LEU A 64 9.99 -10.31 19.42
N GLU A 65 11.24 -10.09 19.00
CA GLU A 65 12.35 -9.74 19.86
C GLU A 65 12.47 -8.22 19.91
N VAL A 66 12.04 -7.63 21.03
CA VAL A 66 12.02 -6.18 21.22
C VAL A 66 13.44 -5.70 21.46
N SER A 67 13.90 -4.76 20.65
CA SER A 67 15.15 -4.03 20.89
C SER A 67 14.81 -2.77 21.68
N GLU A 68 15.57 -2.50 22.76
CA GLU A 68 15.39 -1.34 23.64
C GLU A 68 15.42 0.00 22.88
#